data_AF-A0A9D6IJA0-F1
#
_entry.id   AF-A0A9D6IJA0-F1
#
_cell.length_a   1.000
_cell.length_b   1.000
_cell.length_c   1.000
_cell.angle_alpha   90.00
_cell.angle_beta   90.00
_cell.angle_gamma   90.00
#
_symmetry.space_group_name_H-M   'P 1'
#
loop_
_entity.id
_entity.type
_entity.pdbx_description
1 polymer ?
#
loop_
_entity_poly.entity_id
_entity_poly.type
_entity_poly.pdbx_seq_one_letter_code
_entity_poly.pdbx_strand_id
1 'polypeptide(L)'
;MGWQCFLERKDAERLLSPEFAGAVMGDQFSPIRTMIGNGGFATELDRELYVEMRFMMAENPLMRTDKMSMAHALEVRAPLLDYELIDFVGHVPSRLELQGWTTKAILQSALKGILPPEILHRKKQGHSFPIKHRLRHYVRDYMMQTFRKSSFLSDYISTSALNDLYESTTAAPRITATSSGD
;
A
#
# COMPACT_ATOMS: atom_id res chain seq x y z
N MET A 1 5.90 -9.80 5.65
CA MET A 1 5.59 -8.68 6.55
C MET A 1 4.65 -7.73 5.81
N GLY A 2 3.34 -7.99 5.84
CA GLY A 2 2.35 -7.20 5.10
C GLY A 2 2.01 -5.91 5.84
N TRP A 3 2.31 -4.76 5.23
CA TRP A 3 1.81 -3.46 5.70
C TRP A 3 0.34 -3.25 5.31
N GLN A 4 -0.12 -4.00 4.32
CA GLN A 4 -1.50 -4.07 3.88
C GLN A 4 -2.23 -5.11 4.72
N CYS A 5 -3.34 -4.69 5.33
CA CYS A 5 -4.30 -5.57 5.95
C CYS A 5 -5.50 -5.63 5.01
N PHE A 6 -5.82 -6.80 4.49
CA PHE A 6 -7.09 -7.02 3.83
C PHE A 6 -8.11 -7.36 4.90
N LEU A 7 -9.22 -6.64 4.94
CA LEU A 7 -10.31 -6.97 5.83
C LEU A 7 -10.90 -8.29 5.34
N GLU A 8 -10.70 -9.36 6.09
CA GLU A 8 -11.30 -10.65 5.74
C GLU A 8 -12.82 -10.56 5.85
N ARG A 9 -13.53 -11.35 5.05
CA ARG A 9 -15.00 -11.34 5.02
C ARG A 9 -15.61 -11.56 6.41
N LYS A 10 -15.05 -12.48 7.20
CA LYS A 10 -15.48 -12.75 8.57
C LYS A 10 -15.36 -11.53 9.49
N ASP A 11 -14.31 -10.73 9.31
CA ASP A 11 -14.05 -9.53 10.11
C ASP A 11 -14.93 -8.37 9.66
N ALA A 12 -15.19 -8.27 8.34
CA ALA A 12 -16.15 -7.34 7.78
C ALA A 12 -17.58 -7.62 8.26
N GLU A 13 -18.03 -8.88 8.25
CA GLU A 13 -19.36 -9.27 8.74
C GLU A 13 -19.56 -8.97 10.23
N ARG A 14 -18.48 -9.04 11.02
CA ARG A 14 -18.51 -8.68 12.44
C ARG A 14 -18.51 -7.17 12.66
N LEU A 15 -17.76 -6.43 11.85
CA LEU A 15 -17.53 -4.99 12.02
C LEU A 15 -18.63 -4.15 11.39
N LEU A 16 -19.16 -4.55 10.24
CA LEU A 16 -20.15 -3.80 9.47
C LEU A 16 -21.58 -4.20 9.88
N SER A 17 -22.53 -3.27 9.79
CA SER A 17 -23.94 -3.60 9.96
C SER A 17 -24.40 -4.54 8.84
N PRO A 18 -25.37 -5.45 9.07
CA PRO A 18 -25.79 -6.43 8.07
C PRO A 18 -26.24 -5.82 6.74
N GLU A 19 -26.98 -4.71 6.81
CA GLU A 19 -27.44 -3.95 5.64
C GLU A 19 -26.26 -3.41 4.83
N PHE A 20 -25.28 -2.80 5.49
CA PHE A 20 -24.12 -2.25 4.82
C PHE A 20 -23.18 -3.33 4.29
N ALA A 21 -22.98 -4.40 5.05
CA ALA A 21 -22.17 -5.54 4.64
C ALA A 21 -22.72 -6.15 3.35
N GLY A 22 -24.05 -6.28 3.23
CA GLY A 22 -24.71 -6.72 1.99
C GLY A 22 -24.44 -5.80 0.79
N ALA A 23 -24.29 -4.50 1.02
CA ALA A 23 -24.02 -3.51 -0.03
C ALA A 23 -22.55 -3.46 -0.47
N VAL A 24 -21.59 -3.76 0.40
CA VAL A 24 -20.14 -3.53 0.13
C VAL A 24 -19.27 -4.79 0.06
N MET A 25 -19.78 -5.96 0.47
CA MET A 25 -19.02 -7.22 0.41
C MET A 25 -19.10 -7.93 -0.94
N GLY A 26 -19.22 -7.16 -2.02
CA GLY A 26 -19.05 -7.66 -3.38
C GLY A 26 -17.61 -8.07 -3.67
N ASP A 27 -17.36 -8.46 -4.92
CA ASP A 27 -16.01 -8.75 -5.37
C ASP A 27 -15.16 -7.48 -5.53
N GLN A 28 -14.44 -7.14 -4.45
CA GLN A 28 -13.55 -5.96 -4.39
C GLN A 28 -12.39 -6.02 -5.38
N PHE A 29 -12.03 -7.22 -5.84
CA PHE A 29 -10.93 -7.43 -6.78
C PHE A 29 -11.41 -7.58 -8.22
N SER A 30 -12.72 -7.46 -8.47
CA SER A 30 -13.28 -7.54 -9.82
C SER A 30 -12.63 -6.57 -10.80
N PRO A 31 -12.33 -5.29 -10.48
CA PRO A 31 -11.72 -4.38 -11.44
C PRO A 31 -10.30 -4.82 -11.82
N ILE A 32 -9.54 -5.31 -10.84
CA ILE A 32 -8.18 -5.83 -11.05
C ILE A 32 -8.23 -7.09 -11.92
N ARG A 33 -9.14 -8.02 -11.63
CA ARG A 33 -9.30 -9.26 -12.41
C ARG A 33 -9.75 -9.01 -13.84
N THR A 34 -10.74 -8.14 -14.05
CA THR A 34 -11.18 -7.75 -15.40
C THR A 34 -10.02 -7.14 -16.18
N MET A 35 -9.22 -6.28 -15.55
CA MET A 35 -8.07 -5.66 -16.19
C MET A 35 -6.98 -6.68 -16.56
N ILE A 36 -6.67 -7.60 -15.66
CA ILE A 36 -5.71 -8.69 -15.92
C ILE A 36 -6.21 -9.61 -17.05
N GLY A 37 -7.51 -9.98 -17.02
CA GLY A 37 -8.10 -10.90 -17.99
C GLY A 37 -8.10 -10.38 -19.43
N ASN A 38 -7.96 -9.06 -19.62
CA ASN A 38 -7.89 -8.42 -20.93
C ASN A 38 -6.46 -8.28 -21.48
N GLY A 39 -5.42 -8.72 -20.74
CA GLY A 39 -4.02 -8.50 -21.10
C GLY A 39 -3.27 -9.73 -21.65
N GLY A 40 -2.34 -9.50 -22.57
CA GLY A 40 -1.41 -10.50 -23.11
C GLY A 40 0.00 -10.35 -22.52
N PHE A 41 0.16 -10.60 -21.21
CA PHE A 41 1.43 -10.41 -20.51
C PHE A 41 2.43 -11.53 -20.84
N ALA A 42 3.70 -11.16 -21.06
CA ALA A 42 4.76 -12.13 -21.35
C ALA A 42 5.16 -12.95 -20.12
N THR A 43 5.15 -12.33 -18.94
CA THR A 43 5.45 -12.99 -17.66
C THR A 43 4.51 -12.54 -16.55
N GLU A 44 4.49 -13.32 -15.46
CA GLU A 44 3.74 -12.97 -14.24
C GLU A 44 4.21 -11.63 -13.65
N LEU A 45 5.52 -11.34 -13.71
CA LEU A 45 6.05 -10.08 -13.22
C LEU A 45 5.48 -8.89 -14.00
N ASP A 46 5.37 -9.01 -15.33
CA ASP A 46 4.82 -7.95 -16.18
C ASP A 46 3.34 -7.67 -15.83
N ARG A 47 2.58 -8.74 -15.52
CA ARG A 47 1.20 -8.63 -15.05
C ARG A 47 1.12 -7.89 -13.72
N GLU A 48 1.96 -8.23 -12.75
CA GLU A 48 2.00 -7.57 -11.44
C GLU A 48 2.43 -6.10 -11.55
N LEU A 49 3.45 -5.80 -12.35
CA LEU A 49 3.91 -4.42 -12.59
C LEU A 49 2.84 -3.58 -13.28
N TYR A 50 2.09 -4.18 -14.22
CA TYR A 50 0.98 -3.51 -14.88
C TYR A 50 -0.14 -3.13 -13.89
N VAL A 51 -0.51 -4.05 -13.00
CA VAL A 51 -1.50 -3.79 -11.94
C VAL A 51 -1.01 -2.72 -10.97
N GLU A 52 0.24 -2.81 -10.54
CA GLU A 52 0.88 -1.83 -9.65
C GLU A 52 0.86 -0.43 -10.27
N MET A 53 1.22 -0.30 -11.54
CA MET A 53 1.24 0.99 -12.25
C MET A 53 -0.17 1.58 -12.40
N ARG A 54 -1.16 0.75 -12.74
CA ARG A 54 -2.54 1.20 -13.04
C ARG A 54 -3.35 1.54 -11.79
N PHE A 55 -3.20 0.77 -10.71
CA PHE A 55 -3.97 0.98 -9.48
C PHE A 55 -3.11 1.58 -8.37
N MET A 56 -2.08 0.84 -7.96
CA MET A 56 -1.39 1.12 -6.70
C MET A 56 -0.59 2.43 -6.75
N MET A 57 0.11 2.70 -7.85
CA MET A 57 0.90 3.93 -8.02
C MET A 57 0.02 5.16 -8.15
N ALA A 58 -1.04 5.08 -8.98
CA ALA A 58 -1.97 6.19 -9.20
C ALA A 58 -2.68 6.59 -7.90
N GLU A 59 -3.22 5.61 -7.17
CA GLU A 59 -4.09 5.89 -6.02
C GLU A 59 -3.34 6.17 -4.71
N ASN A 60 -2.06 5.81 -4.60
CA ASN A 60 -1.35 5.90 -3.33
C ASN A 60 -0.19 6.91 -3.38
N PRO A 61 1.01 6.59 -3.90
CA PRO A 61 2.12 7.52 -3.86
C PRO A 61 1.88 8.78 -4.70
N LEU A 62 1.32 8.68 -5.90
CA LEU A 62 1.17 9.85 -6.79
C LEU A 62 0.09 10.80 -6.29
N MET A 63 -1.12 10.31 -6.04
CA MET A 63 -2.21 11.14 -5.52
C MET A 63 -1.84 11.82 -4.19
N ARG A 64 -1.18 11.11 -3.28
CA ARG A 64 -0.78 11.69 -1.98
C ARG A 64 0.31 12.74 -2.15
N THR A 65 1.30 12.47 -2.98
CA THR A 65 2.39 13.42 -3.23
C THR A 65 1.85 14.70 -3.86
N ASP A 66 1.00 14.59 -4.87
CA ASP A 66 0.38 15.70 -5.57
C ASP A 66 -0.48 16.57 -4.62
N LYS A 67 -1.42 15.95 -3.89
CA LYS A 67 -2.28 16.68 -2.93
C LYS A 67 -1.47 17.38 -1.84
N MET A 68 -0.44 16.72 -1.32
CA MET A 68 0.38 17.28 -0.23
C MET A 68 1.30 18.39 -0.73
N SER A 69 1.86 18.27 -1.93
CA SER A 69 2.72 19.30 -2.50
C SER A 69 1.92 20.53 -2.92
N MET A 70 0.76 20.34 -3.57
CA MET A 70 -0.11 21.44 -3.97
C MET A 70 -0.70 22.20 -2.77
N ALA A 71 -0.96 21.52 -1.64
CA ALA A 71 -1.35 22.18 -0.40
C ALA A 71 -0.31 23.21 0.10
N HIS A 72 0.93 23.12 -0.39
CA HIS A 72 2.04 24.03 -0.09
C HIS A 72 2.54 24.78 -1.33
N ALA A 73 1.75 24.83 -2.42
CA ALA A 73 2.12 25.43 -3.70
C ALA A 73 3.43 24.90 -4.30
N LEU A 74 3.76 23.63 -4.04
CA LEU A 74 4.93 22.94 -4.60
C LEU A 74 4.52 21.99 -5.73
N GLU A 75 5.28 22.03 -6.82
CA GLU A 75 5.16 21.06 -7.91
C GLU A 75 6.22 19.97 -7.77
N VAL A 76 5.80 18.73 -7.52
CA VAL A 76 6.70 17.57 -7.46
C VAL A 76 6.71 16.85 -8.79
N ARG A 77 7.89 16.56 -9.33
CA ARG A 77 8.08 15.77 -10.55
C ARG A 77 8.44 14.32 -10.22
N ALA A 78 8.04 13.39 -11.07
CA ALA A 78 8.37 11.97 -10.96
C ALA A 78 9.13 11.49 -12.22
N PRO A 79 10.45 11.76 -12.33
CA PRO A 79 11.22 11.48 -13.55
C PRO A 79 11.25 10.01 -13.98
N LEU A 80 11.09 9.08 -13.03
CA LEU A 80 11.02 7.64 -13.32
C LEU A 80 9.69 7.21 -13.96
N LEU A 81 8.72 8.11 -14.05
CA LEU A 81 7.44 7.92 -14.74
C LEU A 81 7.36 8.72 -16.04
N ASP A 82 8.49 9.14 -16.57
CA ASP A 82 8.53 9.70 -17.91
C ASP A 82 8.01 8.68 -18.94
N TYR A 83 7.23 9.17 -19.91
CA TYR A 83 6.59 8.33 -20.91
C TYR A 83 7.61 7.53 -21.73
N GLU A 84 8.70 8.16 -22.17
CA GLU A 84 9.72 7.51 -22.99
C GLU A 84 10.45 6.43 -22.19
N LEU A 85 10.72 6.69 -20.91
CA LEU A 85 11.34 5.72 -20.02
C LEU A 85 10.42 4.52 -19.76
N ILE A 86 9.14 4.77 -19.49
CA ILE A 86 8.17 3.69 -19.24
C ILE A 86 7.96 2.84 -20.49
N ASP A 87 7.85 3.47 -21.66
CA ASP A 87 7.74 2.74 -22.93
C ASP A 87 8.99 1.87 -23.18
N PHE A 88 10.18 2.42 -22.97
CA PHE A 88 11.42 1.64 -23.06
C PHE A 88 11.45 0.46 -22.08
N VAL A 89 11.14 0.70 -20.80
CA VAL A 89 11.16 -0.34 -19.75
C VAL A 89 10.09 -1.40 -20.00
N GLY A 90 8.94 -1.05 -20.58
CA GLY A 90 7.90 -2.02 -20.96
C GLY A 90 8.35 -3.08 -21.97
N HIS A 91 9.45 -2.83 -22.69
CA HIS A 91 10.06 -3.80 -23.61
C HIS A 91 11.24 -4.55 -23.01
N VAL A 92 11.66 -4.22 -21.79
CA VAL A 92 12.78 -4.88 -21.11
C VAL A 92 12.33 -6.27 -20.64
N PRO A 93 13.09 -7.34 -20.91
CA PRO A 93 12.76 -8.66 -20.38
C PRO A 93 12.77 -8.67 -18.84
N SER A 94 11.70 -9.18 -18.22
CA SER A 94 11.52 -9.24 -16.77
C SER A 94 12.70 -9.88 -15.99
N ARG A 95 13.44 -10.82 -16.61
CA ARG A 95 14.69 -11.38 -16.05
C ARG A 95 15.81 -10.36 -15.77
N LEU A 96 15.75 -9.18 -16.39
CA LEU A 96 16.68 -8.07 -16.16
C LEU A 96 16.20 -7.13 -15.06
N GLU A 97 14.91 -7.12 -14.77
CA GLU A 97 14.31 -6.33 -13.70
C GLU A 97 14.45 -7.03 -12.34
N LEU A 98 14.22 -8.34 -12.34
CA LEU A 98 14.33 -9.23 -11.19
C LEU A 98 15.29 -10.38 -11.47
N GLN A 99 16.40 -10.42 -10.73
CA GLN A 99 17.44 -11.46 -10.84
C GLN A 99 17.52 -12.27 -9.54
N GLY A 100 16.83 -13.41 -9.51
CA GLY A 100 16.64 -14.17 -8.26
C GLY A 100 15.91 -13.32 -7.23
N TRP A 101 16.55 -13.05 -6.09
CA TRP A 101 16.02 -12.17 -5.04
C TRP A 101 16.45 -10.70 -5.19
N THR A 102 17.22 -10.38 -6.24
CA THR A 102 17.72 -9.03 -6.49
C THR A 102 16.70 -8.23 -7.26
N THR A 103 16.03 -7.30 -6.56
CA THR A 103 15.10 -6.33 -7.16
C THR A 103 15.85 -5.13 -7.75
N LYS A 104 15.23 -4.43 -8.71
CA LYS A 104 15.82 -3.24 -9.37
C LYS A 104 17.14 -3.56 -10.08
N ALA A 105 17.34 -4.78 -10.58
CA ALA A 105 18.65 -5.25 -11.04
C ALA A 105 19.19 -4.40 -12.21
N ILE A 106 18.34 -4.11 -13.21
CA ILE A 106 18.68 -3.20 -14.31
C ILE A 106 19.00 -1.78 -13.84
N LEU A 107 18.21 -1.23 -12.90
CA LEU A 107 18.45 0.12 -12.35
C LEU A 107 19.76 0.21 -11.57
N GLN A 108 20.08 -0.82 -10.78
CA GLN A 108 21.37 -0.91 -10.08
C GLN A 108 22.53 -1.00 -11.08
N SER A 109 22.35 -1.76 -12.16
CA SER A 109 23.39 -1.89 -13.19
C SER A 109 23.62 -0.56 -13.92
N ALA A 110 22.55 0.17 -14.25
CA ALA A 110 22.61 1.46 -14.93
C ALA A 110 23.26 2.57 -14.08
N LEU A 111 23.15 2.50 -12.75
CA LEU A 111 23.70 3.50 -11.82
C LEU A 111 25.08 3.14 -11.27
N LYS A 112 25.67 2.02 -11.71
CA LYS A 112 27.01 1.60 -11.30
C LYS A 112 28.05 2.64 -11.73
N GLY A 113 28.89 3.09 -10.80
CA GLY A 113 29.89 4.14 -11.03
C GLY A 113 29.35 5.57 -10.92
N ILE A 114 28.02 5.75 -10.84
CA ILE A 114 27.37 7.03 -10.54
C ILE A 114 27.10 7.15 -9.03
N LEU A 115 26.59 6.07 -8.42
CA LEU A 115 26.30 6.02 -6.98
C LEU A 115 27.35 5.22 -6.20
N PRO A 116 27.62 5.58 -4.93
CA PRO A 116 28.45 4.76 -4.05
C PRO A 116 27.88 3.34 -3.90
N PRO A 117 28.73 2.29 -3.80
CA PRO A 117 28.28 0.90 -3.70
C PRO A 117 27.31 0.66 -2.54
N GLU A 118 27.51 1.35 -1.42
CA GLU A 118 26.66 1.27 -0.22
C GLU A 118 25.22 1.71 -0.49
N ILE A 119 25.03 2.75 -1.31
CA ILE A 119 23.69 3.24 -1.70
C ILE A 119 23.08 2.33 -2.76
N LEU A 120 23.89 1.86 -3.70
CA LEU A 120 23.46 1.01 -4.81
C LEU A 120 22.88 -0.32 -4.33
N HIS A 121 23.57 -0.96 -3.38
CA HIS A 121 23.20 -2.27 -2.83
C HIS A 121 22.32 -2.19 -1.57
N ARG A 122 21.89 -0.98 -1.18
CA ARG A 122 21.00 -0.79 -0.04
C ARG A 122 19.67 -1.50 -0.27
N LYS A 123 19.24 -2.28 0.73
CA LYS A 123 17.91 -2.94 0.75
C LYS A 123 16.81 -1.90 0.52
N LYS A 124 15.82 -2.24 -0.32
CA LYS A 124 14.64 -1.39 -0.57
C LYS A 124 13.91 -1.14 0.75
N GLN A 125 13.83 0.12 1.15
CA GLN A 125 13.05 0.55 2.31
C GLN A 125 11.75 1.15 1.81
N GLY A 126 10.62 0.65 2.32
CA GLY A 126 9.31 1.23 2.02
C GLY A 126 9.12 2.55 2.76
N HIS A 127 8.47 3.52 2.10
CA HIS A 127 7.96 4.71 2.77
C HIS A 127 6.65 4.35 3.46
N SER A 128 6.72 3.92 4.72
CA SER A 128 5.54 3.62 5.53
C SER A 128 5.38 4.68 6.62
N PHE A 129 4.24 5.36 6.61
CA PHE A 129 3.84 6.17 7.77
C PHE A 129 3.41 5.21 8.88
N PRO A 130 3.88 5.37 10.14
CA PRO A 130 3.62 4.43 11.23
C PRO A 130 2.19 4.57 11.77
N ILE A 131 1.19 4.41 10.91
CA ILE A 131 -0.22 4.67 11.22
C ILE A 131 -0.74 3.78 12.33
N LYS A 132 -0.32 2.50 12.38
CA LYS A 132 -0.71 1.57 13.45
C LYS A 132 -0.26 2.04 14.83
N HIS A 133 0.91 2.67 14.91
CA HIS A 133 1.44 3.23 16.16
C HIS A 133 0.74 4.54 16.50
N ARG A 134 0.53 5.41 15.50
CA ARG A 134 -0.20 6.68 15.68
C ARG A 134 -1.64 6.47 16.15
N LEU A 135 -2.38 5.55 15.52
CA LEU A 135 -3.75 5.21 15.88
C LEU A 135 -3.87 4.62 17.29
N ARG A 136 -2.92 3.77 17.71
CA ARG A 136 -2.93 3.14 19.03
C ARG A 136 -2.58 4.09 20.18
N HIS A 137 -1.70 5.06 19.94
CA HIS A 137 -1.13 5.86 21.02
C HIS A 137 -1.46 7.34 20.97
N TYR A 138 -1.50 7.95 19.79
CA TYR A 138 -1.58 9.42 19.67
C TYR A 138 -3.00 9.92 19.42
N VAL A 139 -3.78 9.20 18.60
CA VAL A 139 -5.13 9.64 18.21
C VAL A 139 -6.23 8.69 18.68
N ARG A 140 -5.91 7.79 19.62
CA ARG A 140 -6.82 6.78 20.12
C ARG A 140 -8.12 7.37 20.64
N ASP A 141 -8.01 8.23 21.66
CA ASP A 141 -9.19 8.72 22.37
C ASP A 141 -10.04 9.61 21.45
N TYR A 142 -9.38 10.39 20.58
CA TYR A 142 -10.05 11.15 19.53
C TYR A 142 -10.82 10.23 18.58
N MET A 143 -10.16 9.21 18.01
CA MET A 143 -10.78 8.24 17.11
C MET A 143 -11.98 7.53 17.75
N MET A 144 -11.81 7.01 18.97
CA MET A 144 -12.89 6.32 19.69
C MET A 144 -14.05 7.25 20.03
N GLN A 145 -13.75 8.50 20.39
CA GLN A 145 -14.78 9.51 20.63
C GLN A 145 -15.55 9.85 19.35
N THR A 146 -14.86 10.00 18.21
CA THR A 146 -15.49 10.25 16.91
C THR A 146 -16.41 9.10 16.52
N PHE A 147 -15.98 7.85 16.68
CA PHE A 147 -16.82 6.68 16.40
C PHE A 147 -18.08 6.64 17.28
N ARG A 148 -17.94 6.92 18.58
CA ARG A 148 -19.08 6.91 19.52
C ARG A 148 -20.07 8.05 19.31
N LYS A 149 -19.58 9.22 18.87
CA LYS A 149 -20.42 10.42 18.69
C LYS A 149 -21.08 10.50 17.31
N SER A 150 -20.54 9.80 16.32
CA SER A 150 -21.04 9.87 14.95
C SER A 150 -22.26 8.97 14.77
N SER A 151 -23.44 9.58 14.66
CA SER A 151 -24.68 8.88 14.32
C SER A 151 -24.58 8.20 12.95
N PHE A 152 -23.88 8.82 12.01
CA PHE A 152 -23.62 8.22 10.70
C PHE A 152 -22.82 6.92 10.82
N LEU A 153 -21.73 6.90 11.58
CA LEU A 153 -20.88 5.70 11.67
C LEU A 153 -21.54 4.58 12.46
N SER A 154 -22.38 4.90 13.45
CA SER A 154 -23.11 3.87 14.22
C SER A 154 -24.11 3.07 13.38
N ASP A 155 -24.60 3.64 12.27
CA ASP A 155 -25.54 2.96 11.37
C ASP A 155 -24.83 1.91 10.50
N TYR A 156 -23.52 2.08 10.25
CA TYR A 156 -22.74 1.22 9.36
C TYR A 156 -21.72 0.34 10.07
N ILE A 157 -21.28 0.71 11.28
CA ILE A 157 -20.21 0.03 12.02
C ILE A 157 -20.70 -0.38 13.40
N SER A 158 -20.55 -1.67 13.72
CA SER A 158 -20.82 -2.23 15.04
C SER A 158 -19.84 -1.68 16.08
N THR A 159 -20.35 -0.88 17.01
CA THR A 159 -19.54 -0.25 18.07
C THR A 159 -18.96 -1.28 19.03
N SER A 160 -19.69 -2.36 19.32
CA SER A 160 -19.18 -3.46 20.17
C SER A 160 -18.02 -4.18 19.49
N ALA A 161 -18.18 -4.58 18.22
CA ALA A 161 -17.13 -5.25 17.47
C ALA A 161 -15.87 -4.39 17.30
N LEU A 162 -16.04 -3.06 17.16
CA LEU A 162 -14.93 -2.11 17.07
C LEU A 162 -14.15 -1.99 18.39
N ASN A 163 -14.83 -2.00 19.55
CA ASN A 163 -14.16 -2.05 20.85
C ASN A 163 -13.37 -3.36 21.03
N ASP A 164 -13.97 -4.50 20.68
CA ASP A 164 -13.29 -5.81 20.77
C ASP A 164 -12.05 -5.88 19.87
N LEU A 165 -12.17 -5.39 18.62
CA LEU A 165 -11.06 -5.31 17.68
C LEU A 165 -9.93 -4.42 18.22
N TYR A 166 -10.30 -3.33 18.88
CA TYR A 166 -9.34 -2.45 19.51
C TYR A 166 -8.62 -3.14 20.69
N GLU A 167 -9.34 -3.76 21.61
CA GLU A 167 -8.77 -4.41 22.81
C GLU A 167 -7.83 -5.55 22.42
N SER A 168 -8.24 -6.41 21.49
CA SER A 168 -7.39 -7.48 20.94
C SER A 168 -6.12 -6.98 20.26
N THR A 169 -6.17 -5.83 19.58
CA THR A 169 -5.01 -5.22 18.91
C THR A 169 -4.08 -4.47 19.88
N THR A 170 -4.57 -4.10 21.06
CA THR A 170 -3.80 -3.42 22.11
C THR A 170 -3.07 -4.41 23.02
N ALA A 171 -3.61 -5.62 23.17
CA ALA A 171 -2.98 -6.73 23.91
C ALA A 171 -1.83 -7.43 23.15
N ALA A 172 -1.75 -7.27 21.82
CA ALA A 172 -0.69 -7.85 21.01
C ALA A 172 0.67 -7.16 21.27
N PRO A 173 1.78 -7.92 21.37
CA PRO A 173 3.03 -7.45 21.94
C PRO A 173 3.65 -6.30 21.14
N ARG A 174 4.45 -5.48 21.86
CA ARG A 174 5.30 -4.43 21.29
C ARG A 174 5.98 -4.99 20.05
N ILE A 175 5.78 -4.33 18.91
CA ILE A 175 6.74 -4.44 17.82
C ILE A 175 8.04 -3.92 18.42
N THR A 176 8.90 -4.84 18.86
CA THR A 176 10.28 -4.52 19.15
C THR A 176 10.81 -3.92 17.86
N ALA A 177 11.26 -2.66 17.95
CA ALA A 177 12.22 -2.16 17.01
C ALA A 177 13.48 -3.01 17.20
N THR A 178 13.53 -4.20 16.61
CA THR A 178 14.79 -4.91 16.42
C THR A 178 15.48 -4.20 15.28
N SER A 179 16.36 -3.29 15.69
CA SER A 179 17.60 -2.92 15.02
C SER A 179 17.90 -3.72 13.76
N SER A 180 18.05 -3.01 12.66
CA SER A 180 19.05 -3.34 11.65
C SER A 180 20.38 -3.64 12.36
N GLY A 181 20.79 -4.89 12.36
CA GLY A 181 22.02 -5.39 12.95
C GLY A 181 22.17 -6.85 12.53
N ASP A 182 23.14 -7.07 11.65
CA ASP A 182 23.67 -8.33 11.10
C ASP A 182 23.06 -8.83 9.77
#